data_AF-A0A965G0H1-F1
#
_entry.id   AF-A0A965G0H1-F1
#
_cell.length_a   1.000
_cell.length_b   1.000
_cell.length_c   1.000
_cell.angle_alpha   90.00
_cell.angle_beta   90.00
_cell.angle_gamma   90.00
#
_symmetry.space_group_name_H-M   'P 1'
#
loop_
_entity.id
_entity.type
_entity.pdbx_description
1 polymer ?
#
loop_
_entity_poly.entity_id
_entity_poly.type
_entity_poly.pdbx_seq_one_letter_code
_entity_poly.pdbx_strand_id
1 'polypeptide(L)'
;MLLCRVIFGEEGYRGAQESFAVPSSSLLSQVMATRRGIPISLCLVFLLVARRLGLPVEPVGLPGRFMVGVFRGREPLYIDCYEGGAFRTRAEIQLLLLDNQLPADEAFLQAVSIHQTLARCCRNLVSQFEAQGDDRSSRLFLSFVHALEKIDERA
;
A
#
# COMPACT_ATOMS: atom_id res chain seq x y z
N MET A 1 -16.65 -6.53 -4.42
CA MET A 1 -16.76 -7.79 -3.66
C MET A 1 -16.10 -8.97 -4.37
N LEU A 2 -16.42 -9.26 -5.65
CA LEU A 2 -15.82 -10.40 -6.36
C LEU A 2 -14.28 -10.37 -6.41
N LEU A 3 -13.69 -9.22 -6.73
CA LEU A 3 -12.22 -9.11 -6.81
C LEU A 3 -11.53 -9.40 -5.48
N CYS A 4 -12.08 -8.90 -4.36
CA CYS A 4 -11.54 -9.22 -3.03
C CYS A 4 -11.61 -10.72 -2.75
N ARG A 5 -12.73 -11.37 -3.08
CA ARG A 5 -12.89 -12.81 -2.94
C ARG A 5 -11.88 -13.58 -3.79
N VAL A 6 -11.63 -13.17 -5.03
CA VAL A 6 -10.64 -13.86 -5.89
C VAL A 6 -9.24 -13.65 -5.34
N ILE A 7 -8.80 -12.40 -5.11
CA ILE A 7 -7.42 -12.12 -4.69
C ILE A 7 -7.12 -12.66 -3.29
N PHE A 8 -8.00 -12.39 -2.32
CA PHE A 8 -7.77 -12.77 -0.94
C PHE A 8 -8.38 -14.14 -0.63
N GLY A 9 -9.53 -14.52 -1.16
CA GLY A 9 -10.09 -15.86 -0.91
C GLY A 9 -9.37 -16.95 -1.69
N GLU A 10 -9.51 -16.93 -3.02
CA GLU A 10 -9.15 -18.03 -3.93
C GLU A 10 -7.63 -18.06 -4.22
N GLU A 11 -7.04 -16.92 -4.55
CA GLU A 11 -5.60 -16.77 -4.78
C GLU A 11 -4.79 -16.68 -3.47
N GLY A 12 -5.45 -16.53 -2.33
CA GLY A 12 -4.82 -16.66 -1.01
C GLY A 12 -3.79 -15.58 -0.65
N TYR A 13 -3.83 -14.39 -1.26
CA TYR A 13 -2.96 -13.29 -0.88
C TYR A 13 -3.20 -12.85 0.58
N ARG A 14 -2.15 -12.76 1.39
CA ARG A 14 -2.24 -12.49 2.84
C ARG A 14 -1.11 -11.60 3.33
N GLY A 15 -1.34 -10.96 4.48
CA GLY A 15 -0.30 -10.24 5.21
C GLY A 15 0.90 -11.12 5.57
N ALA A 16 2.10 -10.55 5.44
CA ALA A 16 3.35 -11.17 5.89
C ALA A 16 3.57 -10.95 7.40
N GLN A 17 2.79 -11.64 8.23
CA GLN A 17 2.77 -11.49 9.71
C GLN A 17 4.16 -11.61 10.37
N GLU A 18 5.02 -12.49 9.86
CA GLU A 18 6.36 -12.78 10.44
C GLU A 18 7.51 -12.06 9.70
N SER A 19 7.21 -11.20 8.71
CA SER A 19 8.20 -10.79 7.69
C SER A 19 8.03 -9.35 7.20
N PHE A 20 7.43 -8.45 7.98
CA PHE A 20 7.42 -7.02 7.64
C PHE A 20 8.81 -6.43 7.46
N ALA A 21 9.80 -6.98 8.15
CA ALA A 21 11.18 -6.47 8.17
C ALA A 21 12.05 -6.98 7.01
N VAL A 22 11.54 -7.82 6.09
CA VAL A 22 12.35 -8.35 4.98
C VAL A 22 11.94 -7.75 3.62
N PRO A 23 12.90 -7.43 2.74
CA PRO A 23 12.61 -6.86 1.41
C PRO A 23 11.69 -7.71 0.54
N SER A 24 11.69 -9.04 0.70
CA SER A 24 10.84 -9.96 -0.06
C SER A 24 9.34 -9.72 0.14
N SER A 25 8.93 -9.14 1.28
CA SER A 25 7.53 -8.77 1.53
C SER A 25 7.10 -7.48 0.82
N SER A 26 8.07 -6.71 0.27
CA SER A 26 7.86 -5.47 -0.49
C SER A 26 8.08 -5.65 -2.00
N LEU A 27 9.00 -6.52 -2.40
CA LEU A 27 9.32 -6.78 -3.81
C LEU A 27 8.17 -7.53 -4.49
N LEU A 28 7.49 -6.90 -5.44
CA LEU A 28 6.25 -7.42 -6.03
C LEU A 28 6.41 -8.80 -6.68
N SER A 29 7.56 -9.10 -7.29
CA SER A 29 7.85 -10.43 -7.84
C SER A 29 7.83 -11.53 -6.75
N GLN A 30 8.39 -11.24 -5.59
CA GLN A 30 8.40 -12.14 -4.44
C GLN A 30 7.02 -12.24 -3.79
N VAL A 31 6.29 -11.12 -3.70
CA VAL A 31 4.91 -11.10 -3.20
C VAL A 31 3.98 -11.92 -4.08
N MET A 32 4.12 -11.87 -5.41
CA MET A 32 3.33 -12.70 -6.32
C MET A 32 3.69 -14.19 -6.20
N ALA A 33 4.98 -14.52 -6.01
CA ALA A 33 5.41 -15.91 -5.84
C ALA A 33 4.97 -16.52 -4.50
N THR A 34 5.05 -15.74 -3.42
CA THR A 34 4.76 -16.22 -2.05
C THR A 34 3.32 -15.98 -1.62
N ARG A 35 2.60 -15.08 -2.32
CA ARG A 35 1.28 -14.54 -1.92
C ARG A 35 1.30 -13.86 -0.55
N ARG A 36 2.49 -13.46 -0.06
CA ARG A 36 2.69 -12.79 1.22
C ARG A 36 3.29 -11.41 0.98
N GLY A 37 2.69 -10.38 1.56
CA GLY A 37 3.18 -9.01 1.40
C GLY A 37 2.79 -8.08 2.54
N ILE A 38 3.43 -6.91 2.56
CA ILE A 38 3.06 -5.78 3.42
C ILE A 38 1.85 -5.02 2.84
N PRO A 39 1.20 -4.10 3.59
CA PRO A 39 -0.04 -3.44 3.14
C PRO A 39 0.04 -2.82 1.75
N ILE A 40 1.12 -2.07 1.44
CA ILE A 40 1.26 -1.42 0.13
C ILE A 40 1.41 -2.44 -1.00
N SER A 41 2.14 -3.54 -0.79
CA SER A 41 2.37 -4.55 -1.83
C SER A 41 1.09 -5.29 -2.20
N LEU A 42 0.28 -5.63 -1.19
CA LEU A 42 -1.03 -6.27 -1.43
C LEU A 42 -2.00 -5.31 -2.13
N CYS A 43 -1.98 -4.03 -1.75
CA CYS A 43 -2.74 -2.99 -2.45
C CYS A 43 -2.27 -2.83 -3.90
N LEU A 44 -0.96 -2.92 -4.18
CA LEU A 44 -0.45 -2.85 -5.54
C LEU A 44 -0.93 -4.02 -6.40
N VAL A 45 -0.89 -5.26 -5.88
CA VAL A 45 -1.48 -6.43 -6.58
C VAL A 45 -2.95 -6.16 -6.90
N PHE A 46 -3.72 -5.70 -5.92
CA PHE A 46 -5.14 -5.37 -6.10
C PHE A 46 -5.35 -4.28 -7.15
N LEU A 47 -4.66 -3.15 -7.05
CA LEU A 47 -4.75 -2.00 -7.96
C LEU A 47 -4.40 -2.41 -9.40
N LEU A 48 -3.34 -3.20 -9.58
CA LEU A 48 -2.89 -3.65 -10.91
C LEU A 48 -3.92 -4.55 -11.59
N VAL A 49 -4.58 -5.44 -10.83
CA VAL A 49 -5.66 -6.28 -11.37
C VAL A 49 -6.92 -5.46 -11.61
N ALA A 50 -7.34 -4.66 -10.62
CA ALA A 50 -8.54 -3.83 -10.69
C ALA A 50 -8.52 -2.86 -11.88
N ARG A 51 -7.38 -2.20 -12.14
CA ARG A 51 -7.21 -1.30 -13.28
C ARG A 51 -7.32 -2.03 -14.63
N ARG A 52 -6.81 -3.25 -14.75
CA ARG A 52 -6.99 -4.08 -15.96
C ARG A 52 -8.43 -4.49 -16.19
N LEU A 53 -9.22 -4.57 -15.12
CA LEU A 53 -10.67 -4.80 -15.17
C LEU A 53 -11.49 -3.50 -15.38
N GLY A 54 -10.83 -2.34 -15.54
CA GLY A 54 -11.50 -1.05 -15.72
C GLY A 54 -12.17 -0.52 -14.45
N LEU A 55 -11.81 -1.03 -13.26
CA LEU A 55 -12.39 -0.56 -12.00
C LEU A 55 -11.80 0.80 -11.59
N PRO A 56 -12.63 1.75 -11.12
CA PRO A 56 -12.20 3.09 -10.74
C PRO A 56 -11.65 3.11 -9.31
N VAL A 57 -10.47 2.51 -9.12
CA VAL A 57 -9.79 2.40 -7.83
C VAL A 57 -8.52 3.25 -7.81
N GLU A 58 -8.24 3.84 -6.66
CA GLU A 58 -7.07 4.71 -6.46
C GLU A 58 -6.28 4.32 -5.20
N PRO A 59 -4.95 4.53 -5.19
CA PRO A 59 -4.13 4.30 -4.00
C PRO A 59 -4.40 5.35 -2.92
N VAL A 60 -4.47 4.92 -1.65
CA VAL A 60 -4.65 5.81 -0.48
C VAL A 60 -3.54 5.56 0.54
N GLY A 61 -2.77 6.62 0.81
CA GLY A 61 -1.57 6.56 1.64
C GLY A 61 -1.79 7.09 3.05
N LEU A 62 -2.25 6.24 3.97
CA LEU A 62 -2.46 6.58 5.39
C LEU A 62 -1.16 6.50 6.22
N PRO A 63 -1.02 7.20 7.35
CA PRO A 63 0.05 6.91 8.30
C PRO A 63 -0.02 5.44 8.76
N GLY A 64 1.12 4.73 8.78
CA GLY A 64 1.19 3.33 9.21
C GLY A 64 0.46 2.28 8.34
N ARG A 65 -0.37 2.70 7.37
CA ARG A 65 -1.21 1.78 6.57
C ARG A 65 -1.35 2.24 5.12
N PHE A 66 -1.66 1.31 4.22
CA PHE A 66 -1.94 1.64 2.81
C PHE A 66 -3.21 0.91 2.41
N MET A 67 -4.09 1.61 1.68
CA MET A 67 -5.39 1.09 1.28
C MET A 67 -5.68 1.43 -0.19
N VAL A 68 -6.79 0.89 -0.68
CA VAL A 68 -7.33 1.22 -2.00
C VAL A 68 -8.65 1.97 -1.80
N GLY A 69 -8.79 3.16 -2.37
CA GLY A 69 -9.99 3.98 -2.34
C GLY A 69 -10.84 3.80 -3.59
N VAL A 70 -12.16 3.87 -3.41
CA VAL A 70 -13.17 3.98 -4.46
C VAL A 70 -13.92 5.28 -4.22
N PHE A 71 -13.66 6.27 -5.09
CA PHE A 71 -14.20 7.63 -4.94
C PHE A 71 -15.41 7.89 -5.85
N ARG A 72 -15.84 6.90 -6.63
CA ARG A 72 -17.05 7.00 -7.45
C ARG A 72 -18.27 6.59 -6.63
N GLY A 73 -18.93 7.56 -6.01
CA GLY A 73 -20.12 7.35 -5.18
C GLY A 73 -20.49 8.61 -4.40
N ARG A 74 -21.53 8.51 -3.55
CA ARG A 74 -21.88 9.57 -2.60
C ARG A 74 -20.83 9.72 -1.50
N GLU A 75 -20.27 8.61 -1.04
CA GLU A 75 -19.23 8.57 -0.02
C GLU A 75 -18.08 7.67 -0.48
N PRO A 76 -16.82 8.04 -0.21
CA PRO A 76 -15.67 7.19 -0.49
C PRO A 76 -15.73 5.89 0.31
N LEU A 77 -15.36 4.79 -0.36
CA LEU A 77 -15.17 3.49 0.27
C LEU A 77 -13.70 3.09 0.17
N TYR A 78 -13.18 2.48 1.22
CA TYR A 78 -11.79 2.03 1.26
C TYR A 78 -11.72 0.51 1.40
N ILE A 79 -10.67 -0.07 0.85
CA ILE A 79 -10.42 -1.51 0.84
C ILE A 79 -9.07 -1.74 1.50
N ASP A 80 -9.11 -2.36 2.66
CA ASP A 80 -7.93 -2.78 3.41
C ASP A 80 -7.45 -4.14 2.88
N CYS A 81 -6.50 -4.10 1.94
CA CYS A 81 -5.96 -5.31 1.32
C CYS A 81 -5.13 -6.15 2.30
N TYR A 82 -4.67 -5.57 3.41
CA TYR A 82 -3.94 -6.30 4.43
C TYR A 82 -4.88 -7.14 5.31
N GLU A 83 -6.07 -6.62 5.63
CA GLU A 83 -7.17 -7.36 6.28
C GLU A 83 -8.05 -8.13 5.26
N GLY A 84 -7.44 -8.75 4.25
CA GLY A 84 -8.17 -9.61 3.30
C GLY A 84 -9.20 -8.89 2.44
N GLY A 85 -9.02 -7.60 2.20
CA GLY A 85 -9.93 -6.78 1.39
C GLY A 85 -11.16 -6.29 2.15
N ALA A 86 -11.05 -6.13 3.48
CA ALA A 86 -12.11 -5.57 4.31
C ALA A 86 -12.49 -4.16 3.83
N PHE A 87 -13.79 -3.92 3.71
CA PHE A 87 -14.31 -2.60 3.38
C PHE A 87 -14.30 -1.71 4.62
N ARG A 88 -13.86 -0.48 4.46
CA ARG A 88 -13.79 0.54 5.51
C ARG A 88 -14.45 1.82 5.03
N THR A 89 -15.17 2.48 5.92
CA THR A 89 -15.68 3.83 5.77
C THR A 89 -14.63 4.85 6.23
N ARG A 90 -14.85 6.13 5.89
CA ARG A 90 -14.05 7.24 6.41
C ARG A 90 -13.99 7.25 7.94
N ALA A 91 -15.14 7.10 8.61
CA ALA A 91 -15.22 7.13 10.06
C ALA A 91 -14.42 5.99 10.71
N GLU A 92 -14.48 4.78 10.15
CA GLU A 92 -13.70 3.63 10.66
C GLU A 92 -12.20 3.84 10.50
N ILE A 93 -11.74 4.45 9.40
CA ILE A 93 -10.32 4.77 9.22
C ILE A 93 -9.86 5.84 10.22
N GLN A 94 -10.67 6.87 10.45
CA GLN A 94 -10.32 7.91 11.42
C GLN A 94 -10.19 7.34 12.82
N LEU A 95 -11.15 6.51 13.24
CA LEU A 95 -11.07 5.79 14.51
C LEU A 95 -9.82 4.91 14.58
N LEU A 96 -9.52 4.14 13.53
CA LEU A 96 -8.31 3.33 13.45
C LEU A 96 -7.04 4.16 13.63
N LEU A 97 -6.94 5.33 13.00
CA LEU A 97 -5.78 6.21 13.13
C LEU A 97 -5.65 6.76 14.55
N LEU A 98 -6.75 7.24 15.13
CA LEU A 98 -6.77 7.79 16.49
C LEU A 98 -6.42 6.73 17.55
N ASP A 99 -6.97 5.52 17.43
CA ASP A 99 -6.69 4.40 18.35
C ASP A 99 -5.21 4.01 18.35
N ASN A 100 -4.53 4.18 17.22
CA ASN A 100 -3.10 3.92 17.06
C ASN A 100 -2.21 5.15 17.31
N GLN A 101 -2.78 6.25 17.84
CA GLN A 101 -2.07 7.52 18.09
C GLN A 101 -1.39 8.09 16.82
N LEU A 102 -2.00 7.86 15.67
CA LEU A 102 -1.55 8.36 14.38
C LEU A 102 -2.32 9.64 13.99
N PRO A 103 -1.70 10.56 13.24
CA PRO A 103 -2.40 11.71 12.68
C PRO A 103 -3.60 11.28 11.83
N ALA A 104 -4.79 11.84 12.13
CA ALA A 104 -6.05 11.52 11.47
C ALA A 104 -6.57 12.66 10.57
N ASP A 105 -5.65 13.32 9.86
CA ASP A 105 -5.99 14.39 8.90
C ASP A 105 -6.82 13.83 7.74
N GLU A 106 -7.86 14.58 7.35
CA GLU A 106 -8.68 14.33 6.16
C GLU A 106 -7.87 14.24 4.87
N ALA A 107 -6.74 14.95 4.80
CA ALA A 107 -5.83 14.88 3.67
C ALA A 107 -5.33 13.45 3.40
N PHE A 108 -5.19 12.60 4.43
CA PHE A 108 -4.74 11.21 4.26
C PHE A 108 -5.79 10.32 3.59
N LEU A 109 -7.05 10.74 3.56
CA LEU A 109 -8.16 10.00 2.96
C LEU A 109 -8.28 10.24 1.44
N GLN A 110 -7.46 11.14 0.88
CA GLN A 110 -7.43 11.40 -0.55
C GLN A 110 -6.55 10.39 -1.29
N ALA A 111 -6.77 10.28 -2.60
CA ALA A 111 -5.89 9.51 -3.47
C ALA A 111 -4.47 10.11 -3.48
N VAL A 112 -3.46 9.24 -3.45
CA VAL A 112 -2.05 9.64 -3.62
C VAL A 112 -1.60 9.44 -5.06
N SER A 113 -0.58 10.19 -5.47
CA SER A 113 -0.04 10.04 -6.83
C SER A 113 0.70 8.70 -7.00
N ILE A 114 0.97 8.33 -8.26
CA ILE A 114 1.83 7.19 -8.58
C ILE A 114 3.24 7.40 -8.02
N HIS A 115 3.78 8.63 -8.12
CA HIS A 115 5.12 8.94 -7.60
C HIS A 115 5.18 8.82 -6.09
N GLN A 116 4.16 9.30 -5.36
CA GLN A 116 4.04 9.14 -3.91
C GLN A 116 3.92 7.67 -3.50
N THR A 117 3.13 6.90 -4.25
CA THR A 117 2.97 5.45 -4.04
C THR A 117 4.31 4.73 -4.22
N LEU A 118 5.04 4.99 -5.30
CA LEU A 118 6.34 4.39 -5.58
C LEU A 118 7.41 4.84 -4.57
N ALA A 119 7.40 6.11 -4.17
CA ALA A 119 8.31 6.63 -3.15
C ALA A 119 8.10 5.90 -1.83
N ARG A 120 6.83 5.66 -1.45
CA ARG A 120 6.50 4.89 -0.26
C ARG A 120 6.93 3.42 -0.36
N CYS A 121 6.80 2.79 -1.53
CA CYS A 121 7.36 1.45 -1.77
C CYS A 121 8.87 1.43 -1.53
N CYS A 122 9.58 2.43 -2.07
CA CYS A 122 11.02 2.55 -1.91
C CYS A 122 11.41 2.81 -0.45
N ARG A 123 10.68 3.67 0.30
CA ARG A 123 10.95 3.90 1.73
C ARG A 123 10.78 2.64 2.58
N ASN A 124 9.81 1.77 2.27
CA ASN A 124 9.68 0.48 2.93
C ASN A 124 10.92 -0.39 2.67
N LEU A 125 11.40 -0.43 1.42
CA LEU A 125 12.61 -1.18 1.06
C LEU A 125 13.86 -0.61 1.73
N VAL A 126 14.00 0.73 1.81
CA VAL A 126 15.09 1.39 2.55
C VAL A 126 15.15 0.86 3.98
N SER A 127 14.03 0.96 4.72
CA SER A 127 13.97 0.49 6.10
C SER A 127 14.27 -1.00 6.25
N GLN A 128 13.80 -1.83 5.31
CA GLN A 128 14.03 -3.28 5.32
C GLN A 128 15.49 -3.66 5.01
N PHE A 129 16.14 -2.98 4.07
CA PHE A 129 17.56 -3.21 3.77
C PHE A 129 18.47 -2.68 4.88
N GLU A 130 18.12 -1.54 5.51
CA GLU A 130 18.82 -1.03 6.69
C GLU A 130 18.76 -2.03 7.86
N ALA A 131 17.59 -2.60 8.12
CA ALA A 131 17.42 -3.62 9.17
C ALA A 131 18.27 -4.89 8.92
N GLN A 132 18.67 -5.14 7.67
CA GLN A 132 19.54 -6.26 7.28
C GLN A 132 21.03 -5.88 7.18
N GLY A 133 21.39 -4.61 7.39
CA GLY A 133 22.75 -4.10 7.19
C GLY A 133 23.18 -4.03 5.72
N ASP A 134 22.25 -4.06 4.76
CA ASP A 134 22.55 -3.87 3.33
C ASP A 134 22.48 -2.38 2.96
N ASP A 135 23.53 -1.67 3.36
CA ASP A 135 23.71 -0.24 3.09
C ASP A 135 23.69 0.11 1.60
N ARG A 136 24.14 -0.82 0.74
CA ARG A 136 24.21 -0.58 -0.71
C ARG A 136 22.79 -0.50 -1.27
N SER A 137 21.96 -1.49 -0.96
CA SER A 137 20.57 -1.53 -1.41
C SER A 137 19.73 -0.43 -0.77
N SER A 138 19.93 -0.15 0.53
CA SER A 138 19.28 1.00 1.19
C SER A 138 19.56 2.32 0.45
N ARG A 139 20.84 2.65 0.21
CA ARG A 139 21.21 3.88 -0.51
C ARG A 139 20.64 3.93 -1.93
N LEU A 140 20.59 2.79 -2.63
CA LEU A 140 19.99 2.71 -3.96
C LEU A 140 18.50 3.09 -3.91
N PHE A 141 17.71 2.45 -3.04
CA PHE A 141 16.28 2.77 -2.93
C PHE A 141 16.02 4.17 -2.40
N LEU A 142 16.87 4.70 -1.51
CA LEU A 142 16.80 6.09 -1.07
C LEU A 142 17.04 7.07 -2.22
N SER A 143 17.93 6.75 -3.16
CA SER A 143 18.12 7.57 -4.36
C SER A 143 16.85 7.62 -5.23
N PHE A 144 16.08 6.52 -5.29
CA PHE A 144 14.80 6.48 -6.00
C PHE A 144 13.73 7.29 -5.28
N VAL A 145 13.68 7.27 -3.94
CA VAL A 145 12.77 8.11 -3.15
C VAL A 145 12.96 9.58 -3.53
N HIS A 146 14.19 10.10 -3.46
CA HIS A 146 14.48 11.49 -3.80
C HIS A 146 14.15 11.83 -5.26
N ALA A 147 14.39 10.91 -6.19
CA ALA A 147 14.06 11.13 -7.59
C ALA A 147 12.53 11.23 -7.81
N LEU A 148 11.76 10.35 -7.15
CA LEU A 148 10.30 10.31 -7.26
C LEU A 148 9.64 11.53 -6.61
N GLU A 149 10.11 11.95 -5.43
CA GLU A 149 9.61 13.17 -4.75
C GLU A 149 9.81 14.42 -5.62
N LYS A 150 11.00 14.57 -6.23
CA LYS A 150 11.29 15.69 -7.14
C LYS A 150 10.40 15.72 -8.38
N ILE A 151 9.93 14.56 -8.85
CA ILE A 151 9.01 14.49 -9.98
C ILE A 151 7.60 14.87 -9.51
N ASP A 152 7.18 14.41 -8.33
CA ASP A 152 5.87 14.71 -7.76
C ASP A 152 5.67 16.21 -7.50
N GLU A 153 6.69 16.90 -6.99
CA GLU A 153 6.66 18.35 -6.75
C GLU A 153 6.50 19.19 -8.03
N ARG A 154 6.75 18.61 -9.20
CA ARG A 154 6.70 19.29 -10.51
C ARG A 154 5.41 19.01 -11.30
N ALA A 155 4.57 18.08 -10.84
CA ALA A 155 3.36 17.64 -11.51
C ALA A 155 2.14 18.44 -11.06
#